data_AF-V6KD74-F1
#
_entry.id   AF-V6KD74-F1
#
_cell.length_a   1.000
_cell.length_b   1.000
_cell.length_c   1.000
_cell.angle_alpha   90.00
_cell.angle_beta   90.00
_cell.angle_gamma   90.00
#
_symmetry.space_group_name_H-M   'P 1'
#
loop_
_entity.id
_entity.type
_entity.pdbx_description
1 polymer ?
#
loop_
_entity_poly.entity_id
_entity_poly.type
_entity_poly.pdbx_seq_one_letter_code
_entity_poly.pdbx_strand_id
1 'polypeptide(L)'
;MVIDGAVVGSPPVGGKQPTLYLSGDPAGCSQAEILFEASDVKTHVLGAEVGTASALKLAYSSYQKASRVLAALAYGVADASGVADELLKIAGKRGGSYLTETDYIPKTASRAWRWGPELDDAAALLRDVGLPDDLMRAASRVLHYWSDARDRELTVAEALSLLHVDPGLEESGDR
;
A
#
# COMPACT_ATOMS: atom_id res chain seq x y z
N MET A 1 -14.75 15.54 -23.80
CA MET A 1 -15.36 14.88 -22.62
C MET A 1 -14.26 14.18 -21.86
N VAL A 2 -14.19 14.34 -20.54
CA VAL A 2 -13.12 13.78 -19.70
C VAL A 2 -13.76 12.95 -18.59
N ILE A 3 -13.22 11.76 -18.37
CA ILE A 3 -13.57 10.87 -17.26
C ILE A 3 -12.28 10.47 -16.53
N ASP A 4 -12.39 10.21 -15.23
CA ASP A 4 -11.34 9.66 -14.38
C ASP A 4 -11.63 8.18 -14.13
N GLY A 5 -10.60 7.34 -14.30
CA GLY A 5 -10.70 5.89 -14.22
C GLY A 5 -9.59 5.31 -13.35
N ALA A 6 -9.96 4.50 -12.35
CA ALA A 6 -8.99 3.88 -11.45
C ALA A 6 -9.26 2.38 -11.27
N VAL A 7 -8.24 1.56 -11.50
CA VAL A 7 -8.33 0.10 -11.41
C VAL A 7 -7.92 -0.38 -10.01
N VAL A 8 -8.78 -1.16 -9.36
CA VAL A 8 -8.49 -1.87 -8.11
C VAL A 8 -8.62 -3.37 -8.33
N GLY A 9 -7.63 -4.11 -7.84
CA GLY A 9 -7.54 -5.56 -8.03
C GLY A 9 -6.31 -5.97 -8.84
N SER A 10 -6.08 -7.28 -8.89
CA SER A 10 -5.03 -7.87 -9.73
C SER A 10 -5.44 -7.86 -11.20
N PRO A 11 -4.48 -7.98 -12.15
CA PRO A 11 -4.79 -8.15 -13.56
C PRO A 11 -5.82 -9.26 -13.81
N PRO A 12 -6.67 -9.13 -14.85
CA PRO A 12 -7.74 -10.07 -15.15
C PRO A 12 -7.20 -11.37 -15.78
N VAL A 13 -6.44 -12.14 -15.00
CA VAL A 13 -5.86 -13.42 -15.39
C VAL A 13 -6.18 -14.47 -14.35
N GLY A 14 -6.50 -15.69 -14.80
CA GLY A 14 -6.84 -16.81 -13.91
C GLY A 14 -8.17 -16.63 -13.16
N GLY A 15 -9.19 -16.06 -13.81
CA GLY A 15 -10.52 -15.84 -13.22
C GLY A 15 -10.63 -14.65 -12.27
N LYS A 16 -9.57 -13.83 -12.17
CA LYS A 16 -9.60 -12.60 -11.37
C LYS A 16 -10.39 -11.52 -12.10
N GLN A 17 -11.20 -10.78 -11.34
CA GLN A 17 -12.07 -9.73 -11.88
C GLN A 17 -11.77 -8.40 -11.18
N PRO A 18 -10.81 -7.59 -11.67
CA PRO A 18 -10.55 -6.27 -11.11
C PRO A 18 -11.73 -5.33 -11.38
N THR A 19 -11.86 -4.30 -10.56
CA THR A 19 -12.86 -3.25 -10.73
C THR A 19 -12.22 -1.99 -11.30
N LEU A 20 -12.74 -1.50 -12.43
CA LEU A 20 -12.49 -0.17 -12.97
C LEU A 20 -13.53 0.80 -12.40
N TYR A 21 -13.10 1.59 -11.42
CA TYR A 21 -13.90 2.69 -10.89
C TYR A 21 -13.85 3.87 -11.84
N LEU A 22 -15.01 4.49 -12.10
CA LEU A 22 -15.18 5.58 -13.06
C LEU A 22 -15.82 6.79 -12.38
N SER A 23 -15.43 7.99 -12.77
CA SER A 23 -16.09 9.23 -12.36
C SER A 23 -15.93 10.33 -13.41
N GLY A 24 -16.82 11.31 -13.45
CA GLY A 24 -16.81 12.38 -14.45
C GLY A 24 -18.06 12.38 -15.32
N ASP A 25 -17.91 12.80 -16.56
CA ASP A 25 -19.05 12.91 -17.48
C ASP A 25 -19.86 11.59 -17.60
N PRO A 26 -21.19 11.61 -17.39
CA PRO A 26 -22.01 10.40 -17.44
C PRO A 26 -21.98 9.66 -18.78
N ALA A 27 -21.98 10.37 -19.90
CA ALA A 27 -21.95 9.74 -21.22
C ALA A 27 -20.60 9.06 -21.47
N GLY A 28 -19.52 9.68 -21.00
CA GLY A 28 -18.18 9.07 -21.04
C GLY A 28 -18.08 7.82 -20.17
N CYS A 29 -18.66 7.86 -18.96
CA CYS A 29 -18.71 6.71 -18.08
C CYS A 29 -19.48 5.56 -18.72
N SER A 30 -20.68 5.80 -19.26
CA SER A 30 -21.45 4.76 -19.94
C SER A 30 -20.74 4.18 -21.16
N GLN A 31 -20.01 5.00 -21.93
CA GLN A 31 -19.20 4.50 -23.03
C GLN A 31 -18.08 3.56 -22.54
N ALA A 32 -17.43 3.89 -21.42
CA ALA A 32 -16.43 3.01 -20.82
C ALA A 32 -17.04 1.71 -20.30
N GLU A 33 -18.23 1.74 -19.69
CA GLU A 33 -18.94 0.52 -19.25
C GLU A 33 -19.20 -0.45 -20.41
N ILE A 34 -19.68 0.06 -21.56
CA ILE A 34 -19.92 -0.74 -22.76
C ILE A 34 -18.63 -1.41 -23.27
N LEU A 35 -17.49 -0.72 -23.22
CA LEU A 35 -16.21 -1.28 -23.67
C LEU A 35 -15.75 -2.49 -22.83
N PHE A 36 -16.17 -2.56 -21.57
CA PHE A 36 -15.74 -3.61 -20.64
C PHE A 36 -16.81 -4.67 -20.34
N GLU A 37 -18.03 -4.53 -20.88
CA GLU A 37 -19.17 -5.43 -20.62
C GLU A 37 -18.86 -6.92 -20.86
N ALA A 38 -18.15 -7.22 -21.95
CA ALA A 38 -17.75 -8.57 -22.34
C ALA A 38 -16.36 -8.98 -21.80
N SER A 39 -15.84 -8.28 -20.80
CA SER A 39 -14.52 -8.53 -20.22
C SER A 39 -14.60 -9.00 -18.76
N ASP A 40 -13.46 -9.47 -18.25
CA ASP A 40 -13.30 -9.78 -16.81
C ASP A 40 -13.16 -8.53 -15.92
N VAL A 41 -13.03 -7.34 -16.50
CA VAL A 41 -12.99 -6.08 -15.75
C VAL A 41 -14.42 -5.64 -15.43
N LYS A 42 -14.72 -5.45 -14.14
CA LYS A 42 -16.02 -4.92 -13.68
C LYS A 42 -15.95 -3.41 -13.61
N THR A 43 -16.96 -2.70 -14.12
CA THR A 43 -17.03 -1.25 -14.03
C THR A 43 -17.89 -0.80 -12.86
N HIS A 44 -17.56 0.34 -12.26
CA HIS A 44 -18.36 0.96 -11.20
C HIS A 44 -18.26 2.49 -11.24
N VAL A 45 -19.38 3.17 -11.51
CA VAL A 45 -19.43 4.63 -11.57
C VAL A 45 -19.66 5.23 -10.18
N LEU A 46 -18.77 6.11 -9.74
CA LEU A 46 -18.79 6.74 -8.41
C LEU A 46 -19.50 8.10 -8.38
N GLY A 47 -19.70 8.73 -9.55
CA GLY A 47 -20.38 10.02 -9.65
C GLY A 47 -19.83 10.92 -10.76
N ALA A 48 -20.33 12.15 -10.80
CA ALA A 48 -20.03 13.12 -11.85
C ALA A 48 -18.73 13.91 -11.65
N GLU A 49 -18.14 13.86 -10.44
CA GLU A 49 -16.97 14.66 -10.09
C GLU A 49 -15.67 13.95 -10.51
N VAL A 50 -14.95 14.55 -11.46
CA VAL A 50 -13.63 14.09 -11.90
C VAL A 50 -12.65 14.10 -10.73
N GLY A 51 -11.91 13.00 -10.56
CA GLY A 51 -10.94 12.81 -9.46
C GLY A 51 -11.47 11.90 -8.35
N THR A 52 -12.76 11.57 -8.33
CA THR A 52 -13.35 10.69 -7.30
C THR A 52 -12.79 9.27 -7.37
N ALA A 53 -12.62 8.70 -8.57
CA ALA A 53 -12.05 7.38 -8.75
C ALA A 53 -10.56 7.33 -8.36
N SER A 54 -9.80 8.34 -8.75
CA SER A 54 -8.40 8.53 -8.35
C SER A 54 -8.24 8.68 -6.84
N ALA A 55 -9.09 9.48 -6.19
CA ALA A 55 -9.09 9.64 -4.74
C ALA A 55 -9.37 8.31 -4.01
N LEU A 56 -10.36 7.54 -4.46
CA LEU A 56 -10.64 6.21 -3.91
C LEU A 56 -9.43 5.28 -4.02
N LYS A 57 -8.78 5.26 -5.19
CA LYS A 57 -7.61 4.41 -5.43
C LYS A 57 -6.44 4.79 -4.54
N LEU A 58 -6.16 6.08 -4.39
CA LEU A 58 -5.10 6.59 -3.54
C LEU A 58 -5.41 6.27 -2.06
N ALA A 59 -6.63 6.52 -1.59
CA ALA A 59 -7.06 6.18 -0.23
C ALA A 59 -6.91 4.67 0.06
N TYR A 60 -7.39 3.81 -0.84
CA TYR A 60 -7.25 2.36 -0.69
C TYR A 60 -5.79 1.90 -0.71
N SER A 61 -5.00 2.36 -1.68
CA SER A 61 -3.63 1.88 -1.87
C SER A 61 -2.67 2.39 -0.79
N SER A 62 -2.86 3.61 -0.30
CA SER A 62 -2.06 4.18 0.79
C SER A 62 -2.32 3.42 2.10
N TYR A 63 -3.58 3.17 2.45
CA TYR A 63 -3.95 2.31 3.58
C TYR A 63 -3.30 0.92 3.48
N GLN A 64 -3.39 0.28 2.31
CA GLN A 64 -2.81 -1.04 2.04
C GLN A 64 -1.30 -1.09 2.33
N LYS A 65 -0.57 -0.06 1.93
CA LYS A 65 0.90 0.03 2.02
C LYS A 65 1.34 0.41 3.43
N ALA A 66 0.78 1.48 3.99
CA ALA A 66 1.11 1.93 5.33
C ALA A 66 0.80 0.85 6.39
N SER A 67 -0.30 0.11 6.23
CA SER A 67 -0.63 -1.00 7.14
C SER A 67 0.37 -2.15 7.06
N ARG A 68 0.97 -2.40 5.89
CA ARG A 68 2.03 -3.43 5.73
C ARG A 68 3.36 -3.00 6.32
N VAL A 69 3.70 -1.72 6.19
CA VAL A 69 4.85 -1.14 6.89
C VAL A 69 4.66 -1.27 8.40
N LEU A 70 3.47 -0.91 8.91
CA LEU A 70 3.13 -1.07 10.32
C LEU A 70 3.20 -2.54 10.78
N ALA A 71 2.69 -3.47 9.97
CA ALA A 71 2.79 -4.90 10.27
C ALA A 71 4.25 -5.36 10.37
N ALA A 72 5.11 -4.93 9.45
CA ALA A 72 6.53 -5.28 9.49
C ALA A 72 7.23 -4.73 10.73
N LEU A 73 6.95 -3.48 11.15
CA LEU A 73 7.49 -2.94 12.40
C LEU A 73 7.01 -3.72 13.64
N ALA A 74 5.73 -4.09 13.68
CA ALA A 74 5.19 -4.92 14.76
C ALA A 74 5.90 -6.29 14.83
N TYR A 75 6.16 -6.89 13.68
CA TYR A 75 6.95 -8.12 13.59
C TYR A 75 8.43 -7.91 13.92
N GLY A 76 9.02 -6.76 13.62
CA GLY A 76 10.39 -6.43 14.05
C GLY A 76 10.54 -6.48 15.57
N VAL A 77 9.61 -5.85 16.30
CA VAL A 77 9.59 -5.91 17.77
C VAL A 77 9.31 -7.33 18.27
N ALA A 78 8.35 -8.03 17.66
CA ALA A 78 7.96 -9.37 18.08
C ALA A 78 9.07 -10.41 17.84
N ASP A 79 9.78 -10.31 16.72
CA ASP A 79 10.92 -11.17 16.37
C ASP A 79 12.09 -10.93 17.33
N ALA A 80 12.46 -9.66 17.56
CA ALA A 80 13.49 -9.28 18.52
C ALA A 80 13.19 -9.73 19.96
N SER A 81 11.90 -9.89 20.30
CA SER A 81 11.44 -10.35 21.61
C SER A 81 11.11 -11.84 21.68
N GLY A 82 11.25 -12.59 20.58
CA GLY A 82 10.91 -14.02 20.53
C GLY A 82 9.42 -14.35 20.68
N VAL A 83 8.52 -13.42 20.33
CA VAL A 83 7.05 -13.55 20.47
C VAL A 83 6.28 -13.45 19.14
N ALA A 84 6.95 -13.57 18.00
CA ALA A 84 6.34 -13.48 16.68
C ALA A 84 5.18 -14.49 16.47
N ASP A 85 5.31 -15.71 16.97
CA ASP A 85 4.27 -16.74 16.90
C ASP A 85 3.01 -16.37 17.69
N GLU A 86 3.18 -15.74 18.87
CA GLU A 86 2.04 -15.28 19.67
C GLU A 86 1.34 -14.10 19.03
N LEU A 87 2.09 -13.17 18.41
CA LEU A 87 1.52 -12.09 17.61
C LEU A 87 0.69 -12.65 16.45
N LEU A 88 1.19 -13.66 15.74
CA LEU A 88 0.46 -14.32 14.65
C LEU A 88 -0.84 -14.99 15.14
N LYS A 89 -0.79 -15.68 16.29
CA LYS A 89 -1.99 -16.26 16.92
C LYS A 89 -3.02 -15.20 17.30
N ILE A 90 -2.59 -14.04 17.83
CA ILE A 90 -3.49 -12.92 18.15
C ILE A 90 -4.10 -12.35 16.87
N ALA A 91 -3.29 -12.14 15.83
CA ALA A 91 -3.72 -11.63 14.55
C ALA A 91 -4.75 -12.57 13.88
N GLY A 92 -4.53 -13.88 13.92
CA GLY A 92 -5.41 -14.90 13.33
C GLY A 92 -6.82 -14.93 13.92
N LYS A 93 -7.04 -14.37 15.12
CA LYS A 93 -8.38 -14.22 15.71
C LYS A 93 -9.21 -13.12 15.03
N ARG A 94 -8.60 -12.30 14.16
CA ARG A 94 -9.23 -11.20 13.43
C ARG A 94 -9.14 -11.46 11.93
N GLY A 95 -10.27 -11.69 11.29
CA GLY A 95 -10.31 -11.85 9.82
C GLY A 95 -9.85 -10.58 9.10
N GLY A 96 -9.08 -10.75 8.01
CA GLY A 96 -8.67 -9.65 7.13
C GLY A 96 -7.55 -8.75 7.67
N SER A 97 -6.82 -9.18 8.70
CA SER A 97 -5.69 -8.42 9.26
C SER A 97 -4.43 -8.56 8.41
N TYR A 98 -3.75 -7.47 8.07
CA TYR A 98 -2.43 -7.55 7.42
C TYR A 98 -1.36 -8.19 8.33
N LEU A 99 -1.59 -8.26 9.64
CA LEU A 99 -0.71 -8.98 10.56
C LEU A 99 -0.69 -10.49 10.28
N THR A 100 -1.70 -11.07 9.60
CA THR A 100 -1.64 -12.50 9.23
C THR A 100 -0.88 -12.74 7.93
N GLU A 101 -0.44 -11.70 7.22
CA GLU A 101 0.26 -11.80 5.93
C GLU A 101 1.80 -11.68 6.08
N THR A 102 2.40 -12.45 6.98
CA THR A 102 3.86 -12.39 7.26
C THR A 102 4.71 -12.56 6.00
N ASP A 103 4.32 -13.45 5.09
CA ASP A 103 4.99 -13.70 3.81
C ASP A 103 4.94 -12.51 2.83
N TYR A 104 4.19 -11.45 3.17
CA TYR A 104 4.18 -10.21 2.42
C TYR A 104 5.30 -9.25 2.86
N ILE A 105 5.94 -9.45 4.01
CA ILE A 105 7.02 -8.57 4.49
C ILE A 105 8.18 -8.49 3.48
N PRO A 106 8.74 -9.60 2.96
CA PRO A 106 9.76 -9.53 1.92
C PRO A 106 9.28 -8.90 0.60
N LYS A 107 8.01 -9.09 0.27
CA LYS A 107 7.39 -8.45 -0.91
C LYS A 107 7.25 -6.94 -0.74
N THR A 108 7.05 -6.48 0.50
CA THR A 108 7.04 -5.05 0.84
C THR A 108 8.45 -4.49 0.70
N ALA A 109 9.46 -5.16 1.27
CA ALA A 109 10.86 -4.77 1.18
C ALA A 109 11.33 -4.62 -0.28
N SER A 110 11.12 -5.65 -1.11
CA SER A 110 11.51 -5.60 -2.54
C SER A 110 10.79 -4.51 -3.37
N ARG A 111 9.66 -3.99 -2.88
CA ARG A 111 8.86 -2.93 -3.53
C ARG A 111 9.06 -1.56 -2.88
N ALA A 112 9.86 -1.48 -1.83
CA ALA A 112 9.99 -0.28 -1.01
C ALA A 112 10.39 0.95 -1.83
N TRP A 113 11.34 0.77 -2.77
CA TRP A 113 11.84 1.83 -3.67
C TRP A 113 10.74 2.53 -4.50
N ARG A 114 9.67 1.82 -4.87
CA ARG A 114 8.53 2.42 -5.59
C ARG A 114 7.38 2.81 -4.67
N TRP A 115 7.22 2.12 -3.54
CA TRP A 115 6.16 2.41 -2.58
C TRP A 115 6.42 3.67 -1.77
N GLY A 116 7.68 4.04 -1.50
CA GLY A 116 8.04 5.28 -0.82
C GLY A 116 7.45 6.51 -1.51
N PRO A 117 7.80 6.76 -2.79
CA PRO A 117 7.22 7.86 -3.56
C PRO A 117 5.68 7.83 -3.62
N GLU A 118 5.08 6.64 -3.78
CA GLU A 118 3.61 6.51 -3.78
C GLU A 118 2.96 6.89 -2.43
N LEU A 119 3.67 6.72 -1.30
CA LEU A 119 3.21 7.18 0.02
C LEU A 119 3.43 8.68 0.21
N ASP A 120 4.47 9.27 -0.40
CA ASP A 120 4.67 10.72 -0.40
C ASP A 120 3.59 11.44 -1.23
N ASP A 121 3.18 10.87 -2.37
CA ASP A 121 2.03 11.36 -3.14
C ASP A 121 0.74 11.27 -2.33
N ALA A 122 0.54 10.18 -1.59
CA ALA A 122 -0.61 10.05 -0.68
C ALA A 122 -0.56 11.08 0.46
N ALA A 123 0.62 11.38 0.99
CA ALA A 123 0.81 12.45 1.98
C ALA A 123 0.40 13.82 1.41
N ALA A 124 0.79 14.11 0.16
CA ALA A 124 0.36 15.33 -0.52
C ALA A 124 -1.15 15.42 -0.65
N LEU A 125 -1.82 14.34 -1.06
CA LEU A 125 -3.28 14.30 -1.15
C LEU A 125 -3.95 14.54 0.21
N LEU A 126 -3.47 13.90 1.28
CA LEU A 126 -4.01 14.09 2.62
C LEU A 126 -3.96 15.56 3.04
N ARG A 127 -2.81 16.21 2.83
CA ARG A 127 -2.65 17.64 3.10
C ARG A 127 -3.61 18.49 2.27
N ASP A 128 -3.76 18.19 0.98
CA ASP A 128 -4.63 18.95 0.08
C ASP A 128 -6.11 18.88 0.50
N VAL A 129 -6.55 17.80 1.14
CA VAL A 129 -7.90 17.66 1.71
C VAL A 129 -8.00 18.03 3.20
N GLY A 130 -6.94 18.61 3.78
CA GLY A 130 -6.93 19.09 5.17
C GLY A 130 -6.80 17.99 6.24
N LEU A 131 -6.25 16.82 5.89
CA LEU A 131 -5.97 15.72 6.81
C LEU A 131 -4.48 15.69 7.21
N PRO A 132 -4.15 15.12 8.40
CA PRO A 132 -2.75 14.91 8.80
C PRO A 132 -2.02 13.97 7.83
N ASP A 133 -0.82 14.34 7.39
CA ASP A 133 -0.03 13.59 6.41
C ASP A 133 1.22 12.90 7.01
N ASP A 134 1.53 13.16 8.29
CA ASP A 134 2.72 12.67 8.98
C ASP A 134 2.87 11.15 8.95
N LEU A 135 1.77 10.41 9.07
CA LEU A 135 1.80 8.95 9.06
C LEU A 135 2.28 8.39 7.72
N MET A 136 1.85 8.98 6.61
CA MET A 136 2.27 8.54 5.27
C MET A 136 3.75 8.85 5.05
N ARG A 137 4.21 10.02 5.50
CA ARG A 137 5.64 10.39 5.47
C ARG A 137 6.50 9.48 6.32
N ALA A 138 6.04 9.15 7.53
CA ALA A 138 6.73 8.22 8.41
C ALA A 138 6.83 6.83 7.78
N ALA A 139 5.74 6.33 7.20
CA ALA A 139 5.75 5.06 6.49
C ALA A 139 6.69 5.09 5.26
N SER A 140 6.74 6.20 4.50
CA SER A 140 7.72 6.39 3.41
C SER A 140 9.16 6.33 3.93
N ARG A 141 9.47 7.01 5.04
CA ARG A 141 10.80 6.94 5.67
C ARG A 141 11.19 5.53 6.11
N VAL A 142 10.25 4.74 6.64
CA VAL A 142 10.55 3.34 7.01
C VAL A 142 10.88 2.50 5.77
N LEU A 143 10.25 2.75 4.63
CA LEU A 143 10.57 2.06 3.39
C LEU A 143 12.01 2.35 2.91
N HIS A 144 12.64 3.46 3.30
CA HIS A 144 14.05 3.73 2.96
C HIS A 144 15.03 2.73 3.57
N TYR A 145 14.69 2.07 4.69
CA TYR A 145 15.51 0.96 5.23
C TYR A 145 15.60 -0.24 4.29
N TRP A 146 14.72 -0.31 3.29
CA TRP A 146 14.70 -1.33 2.24
C TRP A 146 15.05 -0.79 0.85
N SER A 147 15.68 0.39 0.73
CA SER A 147 16.08 0.93 -0.58
C SER A 147 16.90 -0.08 -1.41
N ASP A 148 17.76 -0.82 -0.72
CA ASP A 148 18.70 -1.76 -1.31
C ASP A 148 18.15 -3.20 -1.37
N ALA A 149 16.87 -3.39 -1.03
CA ALA A 149 16.16 -4.67 -1.15
C ALA A 149 15.58 -4.90 -2.56
N ARG A 150 15.71 -3.91 -3.45
CA ARG A 150 15.24 -4.01 -4.84
C ARG A 150 15.89 -5.22 -5.52
N ASP A 151 15.07 -6.00 -6.22
CA ASP A 151 15.49 -7.19 -7.00
C ASP A 151 16.18 -8.29 -6.17
N ARG A 152 16.05 -8.26 -4.83
CA ARG A 152 16.54 -9.30 -3.92
C ARG A 152 15.41 -10.20 -3.44
N GLU A 153 15.69 -11.50 -3.37
CA GLU A 153 14.85 -12.44 -2.63
C GLU A 153 15.30 -12.44 -1.17
N LEU A 154 14.42 -11.99 -0.28
CA LEU A 154 14.65 -11.96 1.16
C LEU A 154 13.71 -12.94 1.85
N THR A 155 14.22 -13.58 2.89
CA THR A 155 13.38 -14.22 3.92
C THR A 155 12.70 -13.15 4.78
N VAL A 156 11.70 -13.55 5.56
CA VAL A 156 11.06 -12.66 6.55
C VAL A 156 12.10 -12.12 7.53
N ALA A 157 12.96 -12.99 8.07
CA ALA A 157 14.00 -12.61 9.02
C ALA A 157 15.00 -11.60 8.43
N GLU A 158 15.46 -11.81 7.19
CA GLU A 158 16.35 -10.85 6.53
C GLU A 158 15.67 -9.49 6.29
N ALA A 159 14.40 -9.50 5.85
CA ALA A 159 13.65 -8.27 5.66
C ALA A 159 13.46 -7.51 6.99
N LEU A 160 13.15 -8.20 8.09
CA LEU A 160 13.04 -7.57 9.42
C LEU A 160 14.39 -7.08 9.94
N SER A 161 15.47 -7.81 9.69
CA SER A 161 16.82 -7.42 10.08
C SER A 161 17.22 -6.07 9.47
N LEU A 162 16.89 -5.82 8.20
CA LEU A 162 17.17 -4.54 7.54
C LEU A 162 16.43 -3.34 8.15
N LEU A 163 15.37 -3.54 8.95
CA LEU A 163 14.67 -2.45 9.65
C LEU A 163 15.36 -2.01 10.95
N HIS A 164 16.36 -2.75 11.42
CA HIS A 164 17.06 -2.40 12.66
C HIS A 164 18.03 -1.25 12.41
N VAL A 165 17.89 -0.18 13.19
CA VAL A 165 18.81 0.94 13.18
C VAL A 165 19.94 0.64 14.15
N ASP A 166 21.19 0.84 13.72
CA ASP A 166 22.32 0.82 14.64
C ASP A 166 22.29 2.12 15.47
N PRO A 167 22.04 2.07 16.79
CA PRO A 167 21.86 3.27 17.60
C PRO A 167 23.14 4.13 17.73
N GLY A 168 24.28 3.64 17.22
CA GLY A 168 25.58 4.34 17.28
C GLY A 168 25.88 5.33 16.15
N LEU A 169 25.00 5.49 15.14
CA LEU A 169 25.26 6.33 13.96
C LEU A 169 24.45 7.64 13.92
N GLU A 170 23.41 7.81 14.77
CA GLU A 170 22.58 9.02 14.77
C GLU A 170 23.21 10.20 15.58
N GLU A 171 24.14 9.95 16.51
CA GLU A 171 24.75 11.02 17.33
C GLU A 171 25.84 11.86 16.63
N SER A 172 26.26 11.50 15.41
CA SER A 172 27.31 12.21 14.67
C SER A 172 26.81 13.31 13.71
N GLY A 173 25.50 13.51 13.60
CA GLY A 173 24.89 14.41 12.61
C GLY A 173 24.60 15.84 13.08
N ASP A 174 24.79 16.16 14.35
CA ASP A 174 24.54 17.51 14.88
C ASP A 174 25.64 17.92 15.87
N ARG A 175 26.72 18.49 15.31
CA ARG A 175 27.74 19.28 16.01
C ARG A 175 28.35 20.32 15.09
#